data_AF-A0A945CE14-F1
#
_entry.id   AF-A0A945CE14-F1
#
_cell.length_a   1.000
_cell.length_b   1.000
_cell.length_c   1.000
_cell.angle_alpha   90.00
_cell.angle_beta   90.00
_cell.angle_gamma   90.00
#
_symmetry.space_group_name_H-M   'P 1'
#
loop_
_entity.id
_entity.type
_entity.pdbx_description
1 polymer ?
#
loop_
_entity_poly.entity_id
_entity_poly.type
_entity_poly.pdbx_seq_one_letter_code
_entity_poly.pdbx_strand_id
1 'polypeptide(L)' 'EKGKVDLVVVGTRGRGGLERLMLGSVADKVIRSVPCPVLTVRGPVKKTSRKRKG' A
#
# COMPACT_ATOMS: atom_id res chain seq x y z
N GLU A 1 29.45 3.40 1.54
CA GLU A 1 28.57 4.58 1.66
C GLU A 1 27.18 4.23 1.16
N LYS A 2 26.11 4.75 1.76
CA LYS A 2 24.74 4.50 1.28
C LYS A 2 24.42 5.48 0.14
N GLY A 3 23.91 4.97 -0.97
CA GLY A 3 23.50 5.78 -2.12
C GLY A 3 22.37 6.73 -1.77
N LYS A 4 22.34 7.89 -2.44
CA LYS A 4 21.24 8.85 -2.35
C LYS A 4 19.99 8.23 -2.99
N VAL A 5 18.86 8.25 -2.28
CA VAL A 5 17.60 7.66 -2.73
C VAL A 5 16.60 8.77 -2.98
N ASP A 6 16.12 8.89 -4.22
CA ASP A 6 15.16 9.91 -4.61
C ASP A 6 13.69 9.42 -4.52
N LEU A 7 13.44 8.12 -4.33
CA LEU A 7 12.10 7.53 -4.14
C LEU A 7 12.15 6.15 -3.46
N VAL A 8 11.20 5.88 -2.55
CA VAL A 8 10.95 4.55 -1.96
C VAL A 8 9.60 4.01 -2.42
N VAL A 9 9.54 2.75 -2.87
CA VAL A 9 8.29 2.09 -3.29
C VAL A 9 7.92 0.97 -2.33
N VAL A 10 6.69 0.99 -1.80
CA VAL A 10 6.20 -0.01 -0.84
C VAL A 10 4.93 -0.67 -1.36
N GLY A 11 4.95 -2.01 -1.43
CA GLY A 11 3.76 -2.81 -1.72
C GLY A 11 2.88 -3.00 -0.48
N THR A 12 1.59 -2.71 -0.59
CA THR A 12 0.58 -2.97 0.45
C THR A 12 -0.28 -4.15 0.02
N ARG A 13 -0.34 -5.20 0.86
CA ARG A 13 -1.21 -6.37 0.61
C ARG A 13 -2.62 -6.02 1.07
N GLY A 14 -3.56 -6.21 0.16
CA GLY A 14 -4.99 -6.08 0.41
C GLY A 14 -5.65 -7.45 0.65
N ARG A 15 -5.48 -8.07 1.83
CA ARG A 15 -6.38 -9.16 2.30
C ARG A 15 -7.64 -8.62 3.02
N GLY A 16 -8.68 -8.27 2.25
CA GLY A 16 -10.07 -8.14 2.74
C GLY A 16 -10.58 -6.70 2.88
N GLY A 17 -11.88 -6.50 2.63
CA GLY A 17 -12.55 -5.20 2.43
C GLY A 17 -12.43 -4.12 3.52
N LEU A 18 -11.67 -4.33 4.60
CA LEU A 18 -11.32 -3.33 5.62
C LEU A 18 -10.06 -2.51 5.25
N GLU A 19 -9.31 -2.91 4.22
CA GLU A 19 -7.99 -2.32 3.88
C GLU A 19 -8.02 -1.14 2.93
N ARG A 20 -9.20 -0.64 2.55
CA ARG A 20 -9.25 0.56 1.70
C ARG A 20 -8.68 1.79 2.42
N LEU A 21 -8.52 1.73 3.74
CA LEU A 21 -8.06 2.84 4.60
C LEU A 21 -6.83 2.53 5.47
N MET A 22 -6.42 1.27 5.62
CA MET A 22 -5.31 0.90 6.51
C MET A 22 -3.95 0.97 5.78
N LEU A 23 -3.07 1.85 6.24
CA LEU A 23 -1.66 1.89 5.84
C LEU A 23 -0.94 0.75 6.58
N GLY A 24 -0.29 -0.18 5.88
CA GLY A 24 0.39 -1.31 6.52
C GLY A 24 1.50 -0.85 7.48
N SER A 25 1.76 -1.61 8.54
CA SER A 25 2.75 -1.25 9.59
C SER A 25 4.16 -0.98 9.06
N VAL A 26 4.57 -1.66 7.98
CA VAL A 26 5.84 -1.39 7.30
C VAL A 26 5.79 -0.05 6.54
N ALA A 27 4.72 0.21 5.81
CA ALA A 27 4.55 1.46 5.06
C ALA A 27 4.51 2.68 6.00
N ASP A 28 3.81 2.57 7.13
CA ASP A 28 3.76 3.61 8.16
C ASP A 28 5.15 3.95 8.71
N LYS A 29 5.91 2.92 9.12
CA LYS A 29 7.29 3.10 9.61
C LYS A 29 8.18 3.76 8.57
N VAL A 30 8.10 3.30 7.31
CA VAL A 30 8.91 3.86 6.22
C VAL A 30 8.60 5.34 6.02
N ILE A 31 7.31 5.70 5.86
CA ILE A 31 6.88 7.10 5.66
C ILE A 31 7.35 8.02 6.78
N ARG A 32 7.38 7.54 8.02
CA ARG A 32 7.86 8.31 9.17
C ARG A 32 9.38 8.40 9.30
N SER A 33 10.12 7.49 8.66
CA SER A 33 11.56 7.33 8.87
C SER A 33 12.43 7.86 7.73
N VAL A 34 11.88 7.99 6.52
CA VAL A 34 12.67 8.39 5.35
C VAL A 34 12.41 9.85 4.97
N PRO A 35 13.45 10.61 4.61
CA PRO A 35 13.33 12.01 4.19
C PRO A 35 12.94 12.16 2.71
N CYS A 36 12.92 11.07 1.95
CA CYS A 36 12.61 11.06 0.52
C CYS A 36 11.16 10.65 0.26
N PRO A 37 10.62 10.98 -0.93
CA PRO A 37 9.27 10.58 -1.32
C PRO A 37 9.01 9.08 -1.19
N VAL A 38 7.77 8.71 -0.83
CA VAL A 38 7.33 7.31 -0.71
C VAL A 38 6.07 7.06 -1.56
N LEU A 39 6.14 6.09 -2.47
CA LEU A 39 5.01 5.63 -3.28
C LEU A 39 4.48 4.31 -2.74
N THR A 40 3.17 4.25 -2.45
CA THR A 40 2.51 3.01 -2.04
C THR A 40 1.72 2.40 -3.19
N VAL A 41 1.92 1.09 -3.42
CA VAL A 41 1.22 0.34 -4.47
C VAL A 41 0.28 -0.66 -3.81
N ARG A 42 -0.99 -0.65 -4.23
CA ARG A 42 -2.01 -1.62 -3.81
C ARG A 42 -2.13 -2.72 -4.84
N GLY A 43 -2.32 -3.95 -4.36
CA GLY A 43 -2.61 -5.10 -5.23
C GLY A 43 -3.91 -4.93 -6.02
N PRO A 44 -4.13 -5.77 -7.04
CA PRO A 44 -5.27 -5.67 -7.95
C PRO A 44 -6.60 -5.70 -7.18
N VAL A 45 -7.48 -4.75 -7.49
CA VAL A 45 -8.85 -4.72 -6.94
C VAL A 45 -9.60 -5.93 -7.48
N LYS A 46 -9.86 -6.94 -6.64
CA LYS A 46 -10.81 -8.00 -7.00
C LYS A 46 -12.17 -7.34 -7.22
N LYS A 47 -12.70 -7.39 -8.45
CA LYS A 47 -14.09 -7.01 -8.71
C LYS A 47 -14.96 -7.92 -7.87
N THR A 48 -15.61 -7.37 -6.85
CA THR A 48 -16.61 -8.12 -6.09
C THR A 48 -17.74 -8.43 -7.06
N SER A 49 -17.98 -9.71 -7.28
CA SER A 49 -19.14 -10.21 -8.00
C SER A 49 -20.37 -9.82 -7.20
N ARG A 50 -21.01 -8.69 -7.50
CA ARG A 50 -22.35 -8.39 -7.00
C ARG A 50 -23.28 -9.48 -7.58
N LYS A 51 -23.52 -10.52 -6.80
CA LYS A 51 -24.60 -11.49 -7.07
C LYS A 51 -25.90 -10.68 -7.05
N ARG A 52 -26.44 -10.37 -8.25
CA ARG A 52 -27.81 -9.88 -8.36
C ARG A 52 -28.68 -10.97 -7.75
N LYS A 53 -29.31 -10.70 -6.60
CA LYS A 53 -30.39 -11.52 -6.08
C LYS A 53 -31.52 -11.38 -7.10
N GLY A 54 -31.84 -12.48 -7.78
CA GLY A 54 -33.13 -12.68 -8.41
C GLY A 54 -34.17 -12.98 -7.34
#